data_AF-A0A9D7UCU0-F1
#
_entry.id   AF-A0A9D7UCU0-F1
#
_cell.length_a   1.000
_cell.length_b   1.000
_cell.length_c   1.000
_cell.angle_alpha   90.00
_cell.angle_beta   90.00
_cell.angle_gamma   90.00
#
_symmetry.space_group_name_H-M   'P 1'
#
loop_
_entity.id
_entity.type
_entity.pdbx_description
1 polymer ?
#
loop_
_entity_poly.entity_id
_entity_poly.type
_entity_poly.pdbx_seq_one_letter_code
_entity_poly.pdbx_strand_id
1 'polypeptide(L)' 'MSKSIDEIILQHSTRGMDILQKKHSKEHCKEAAVAFKKLENGVVFLYTGFYVEGFGETDGPIGTYFLALALNS' A
#
# COMPACT_ATOMS: atom_id res chain seq x y z
N MET A 1 -22.58 6.31 -4.94
CA MET A 1 -21.33 7.09 -4.88
C MET A 1 -20.16 6.17 -5.19
N SER A 2 -19.11 6.67 -5.85
CA SER A 2 -17.86 5.91 -6.01
C SER A 2 -17.18 5.76 -4.65
N LYS A 3 -16.68 4.55 -4.33
CA LYS A 3 -15.80 4.35 -3.17
C LYS A 3 -14.43 4.99 -3.44
N SER A 4 -13.75 5.46 -2.38
CA SER A 4 -12.33 5.80 -2.45
C SER A 4 -11.45 4.53 -2.50
N ILE A 5 -10.17 4.68 -2.85
CA ILE A 5 -9.23 3.55 -2.85
C ILE A 5 -9.06 2.98 -1.44
N ASP A 6 -8.94 3.85 -0.44
CA ASP A 6 -8.84 3.48 0.98
C ASP A 6 -10.08 2.69 1.45
N GLU A 7 -11.28 3.11 1.03
CA GLU A 7 -12.54 2.41 1.31
C GLU A 7 -12.61 1.04 0.64
N ILE A 8 -12.03 0.88 -0.56
CA ILE A 8 -11.93 -0.41 -1.25
C ILE A 8 -10.95 -1.34 -0.54
N ILE A 9 -9.78 -0.85 -0.14
CA ILE A 9 -8.76 -1.63 0.58
C ILE A 9 -9.33 -2.16 1.90
N LEU A 10 -10.06 -1.32 2.63
CA LEU A 10 -10.56 -1.64 3.96
C LEU A 10 -11.90 -2.40 3.95
N GLN A 11 -12.50 -2.67 2.79
CA GLN A 11 -13.84 -3.25 2.71
C GLN A 11 -13.96 -4.65 3.34
N HIS A 12 -12.83 -5.33 3.55
CA HIS A 12 -12.73 -6.64 4.21
C HIS A 12 -11.76 -6.60 5.40
N SER A 13 -11.55 -5.44 6.04
CA SER A 13 -10.66 -5.32 7.19
C SER A 13 -11.08 -6.25 8.34
N THR A 14 -10.17 -7.11 8.78
CA THR A 14 -10.35 -8.03 9.93
C THR A 14 -9.28 -7.86 11.01
N ARG A 15 -8.21 -7.10 10.71
CA ARG A 15 -7.01 -6.94 11.57
C ARG A 15 -6.90 -5.54 12.20
N GLY A 16 -7.99 -4.78 12.24
CA GLY A 16 -8.04 -3.44 12.84
C GLY A 16 -7.47 -2.31 11.99
N MET A 17 -7.23 -2.54 10.70
CA MET A 17 -6.74 -1.49 9.79
C MET A 17 -7.75 -0.36 9.59
N ASP A 18 -9.04 -0.65 9.68
CA ASP A 18 -10.13 0.32 9.69
C ASP A 18 -10.09 1.25 10.93
N ILE A 19 -9.54 0.78 12.05
CA ILE A 19 -9.33 1.59 13.25
C ILE A 19 -8.13 2.52 13.04
N LEU A 20 -7.03 1.99 12.49
CA LEU A 20 -5.84 2.78 12.19
C LEU A 20 -6.13 3.86 11.14
N GLN A 21 -6.92 3.55 10.11
CA GLN A 21 -7.33 4.50 9.07
C GLN A 21 -7.93 5.79 9.63
N LYS A 22 -8.67 5.71 10.75
CA LYS A 22 -9.30 6.89 11.40
C LYS A 22 -8.28 7.91 11.91
N LYS A 23 -7.00 7.52 12.05
CA LYS A 23 -5.88 8.39 12.43
C LYS A 23 -5.18 9.03 11.23
N HIS A 24 -5.57 8.65 10.02
CA HIS A 24 -5.02 9.17 8.76
C HIS A 24 -6.08 9.98 7.99
N SER A 25 -5.63 10.75 6.99
CA SER A 25 -6.52 11.43 6.04
C SER A 25 -7.36 10.41 5.26
N LYS A 26 -8.57 10.84 4.84
CA LYS A 26 -9.55 9.98 4.17
C LYS A 26 -9.09 9.40 2.82
N GLU A 27 -8.08 10.00 2.21
CA GLU A 27 -7.51 9.58 0.92
C GLU A 27 -5.97 9.46 1.01
N HIS A 28 -5.43 8.96 2.13
CA HIS A 28 -3.99 8.92 2.37
C HIS A 28 -3.22 8.14 1.28
N CYS A 29 -3.81 7.10 0.67
CA CYS A 29 -3.20 6.40 -0.46
C CYS A 29 -3.01 7.32 -1.68
N LYS A 30 -3.99 8.17 -1.98
CA LYS A 30 -3.93 9.14 -3.09
C LYS A 30 -2.93 10.24 -2.80
N GLU A 31 -2.89 10.74 -1.57
CA GLU A 31 -1.90 11.72 -1.12
C GLU A 31 -0.47 11.16 -1.28
N ALA A 32 -0.25 9.91 -0.87
CA ALA A 32 1.03 9.23 -1.04
C ALA A 32 1.42 9.08 -2.52
N ALA A 33 0.49 8.67 -3.39
CA ALA A 33 0.74 8.56 -4.83
C ALA A 33 1.08 9.92 -5.49
N VAL A 34 0.37 10.98 -5.10
CA VAL A 34 0.65 12.35 -5.57
C VAL A 34 2.02 12.83 -5.07
N ALA A 35 2.38 12.54 -3.82
CA ALA A 35 3.70 12.88 -3.28
C ALA A 35 4.81 12.13 -4.01
N PHE A 36 4.64 10.82 -4.24
CA PHE A 36 5.58 9.99 -4.97
C PHE A 36 5.80 10.50 -6.41
N LYS A 37 4.73 10.88 -7.12
CA LYS A 37 4.82 11.41 -8.49
C LYS A 37 5.56 12.75 -8.60
N LYS A 38 5.72 13.49 -7.49
CA LYS A 38 6.45 14.76 -7.46
C LYS A 38 7.96 14.58 -7.27
N LEU A 39 8.42 13.36 -6.96
CA LEU A 39 9.84 13.06 -6.83
C LEU A 39 10.54 13.13 -8.19
N GLU A 40 11.84 13.41 -8.16
CA GLU A 40 12.66 13.29 -9.37
C GLU A 40 12.71 11.83 -9.82
N ASN A 41 12.67 11.60 -11.13
CA ASN A 41 12.76 10.26 -11.69
C ASN A 41 14.11 9.63 -11.36
N GLY A 42 14.08 8.38 -10.91
CA GLY A 42 15.28 7.65 -10.53
C GLY A 42 15.02 6.17 -10.32
N VAL A 43 16.01 5.48 -9.78
CA VAL A 43 15.90 4.05 -9.44
C VAL A 43 15.11 3.90 -8.15
N VAL A 44 14.02 3.13 -8.21
CA VAL A 44 13.17 2.83 -7.05
C VAL A 44 13.54 1.45 -6.51
N PHE A 45 14.00 1.40 -5.26
CA PHE A 45 14.19 0.15 -4.53
C PHE A 45 12.92 -0.19 -3.74
N LEU A 46 12.35 -1.37 -4.00
CA LEU A 46 11.18 -1.86 -3.29
C LEU A 46 11.59 -3.00 -2.35
N TYR A 47 11.31 -2.83 -1.06
CA TYR A 47 11.59 -3.83 -0.03
C TYR A 47 10.30 -4.30 0.62
N THR A 48 10.23 -5.58 0.92
CA THR A 48 9.12 -6.20 1.63
C THR A 48 9.55 -7.53 2.22
N GLY A 49 8.68 -8.10 3.05
CA GLY A 49 8.91 -9.35 3.76
C GLY A 49 8.94 -9.16 5.26
N PHE A 50 8.14 -9.96 5.95
CA PHE A 50 8.09 -10.01 7.40
C PHE A 50 8.16 -11.48 7.80
N TYR A 51 9.10 -11.84 8.68
CA TYR A 51 9.35 -13.23 9.05
C TYR A 51 8.53 -13.62 10.29
N VAL A 52 7.69 -14.64 10.16
CA VAL A 52 6.76 -15.10 11.20
C VAL A 52 6.83 -16.62 11.25
N GLU A 53 7.01 -17.19 12.45
CA GLU A 53 6.97 -18.64 12.69
C GLU A 53 7.85 -19.50 11.73
N GLY A 54 9.01 -18.97 11.33
CA GLY A 54 9.96 -19.71 10.49
C GLY A 54 9.78 -19.53 8.97
N PHE A 55 8.87 -18.66 8.53
CA PHE A 55 8.66 -18.35 7.11
C PHE A 55 8.37 -16.87 6.87
N GLY A 56 8.56 -16.41 5.64
CA GLY A 56 8.08 -15.08 5.24
C GLY A 56 6.56 -15.07 5.14
N GLU A 57 5.91 -14.08 5.74
CA GLU A 57 4.46 -13.92 5.62
C GLU A 57 4.07 -13.49 4.19
N THR A 58 2.79 -13.67 3.87
CA THR A 58 2.25 -13.37 2.53
C THR A 58 1.89 -11.90 2.34
N ASP A 59 1.74 -11.16 3.43
CA ASP A 59 1.48 -9.72 3.41
C ASP A 59 2.76 -8.96 3.06
N GLY A 60 2.67 -8.06 2.08
CA GLY A 60 3.83 -7.37 1.50
C GLY A 60 4.24 -7.87 0.10
N PRO A 61 4.73 -9.12 -0.10
CA PRO A 61 5.25 -9.61 -1.37
C PRO A 61 4.34 -9.35 -2.59
N ILE A 62 3.04 -9.60 -2.45
CA ILE A 62 2.07 -9.40 -3.55
C ILE A 62 1.95 -7.90 -3.88
N GLY A 63 1.83 -7.04 -2.88
CA GLY A 63 1.72 -5.59 -3.08
C GLY A 63 2.97 -5.01 -3.75
N THR A 64 4.15 -5.43 -3.30
CA THR A 64 5.43 -5.03 -3.89
C THR A 64 5.57 -5.48 -5.34
N TYR A 65 5.13 -6.69 -5.68
CA TYR A 65 5.15 -7.18 -7.06
C TYR A 65 4.31 -6.30 -8.00
N PHE A 66 3.07 -5.96 -7.62
CA PHE A 66 2.24 -5.08 -8.43
C PHE A 66 2.76 -3.64 -8.49
N LEU A 67 3.37 -3.15 -7.42
CA LEU A 67 4.03 -1.84 -7.45
C LEU A 67 5.22 -1.83 -8.41
N ALA A 68 6.02 -2.90 -8.45
CA ALA A 68 7.11 -3.05 -9.41
C ALA A 68 6.59 -3.04 -10.86
N LEU A 69 5.49 -3.76 -11.14
CA LEU A 69 4.86 -3.74 -12.46
C LEU A 69 4.37 -2.34 -12.85
N ALA A 70 3.74 -1.62 -11.93
CA ALA A 70 3.21 -0.27 -12.17
C ALA A 70 4.31 0.78 -12.39
N LEU A 71 5.49 0.59 -11.82
CA LEU A 71 6.65 1.49 -12.03
C LEU A 71 7.43 1.15 -13.29
N ASN A 72 7.23 -0.04 -13.86
CA ASN A 72 7.90 -0.53 -15.06
C ASN A 72 7.03 -0.41 -16.33
N SER A 73 5.87 0.24 -16.24
CA SER A 73 4.93 0.51 -17.35
C SER A 73 5.03 1.94 -17.84
#